data_AF-A0A100YX78-F1
#
_entry.id   AF-A0A100YX78-F1
#
_cell.length_a   1.000
_cell.length_b   1.000
_cell.length_c   1.000
_cell.angle_alpha   90.00
_cell.angle_beta   90.00
_cell.angle_gamma   90.00
#
_symmetry.space_group_name_H-M   'P 1'
#
loop_
_entity.id
_entity.type
_entity.pdbx_description
1 polymer ?
#
loop_
_entity_poly.entity_id
_entity_poly.type
_entity_poly.pdbx_seq_one_letter_code
_entity_poly.pdbx_strand_id
1 'polypeptide(L)' 'MSCEPSASEVVRAICSRQGRTLKSLADELGISPQALDTRLRSSSMRVETLSELLGPLGYRVVITDGDKSIRVTR' A
#
# COMPACT_ATOMS: atom_id res chain seq x y z
N MET A 1 21.64 9.97 3.06
CA MET A 1 20.83 8.74 3.18
C MET A 1 19.46 9.04 2.62
N SER A 2 19.16 8.59 1.40
CA SER A 2 17.80 8.67 0.86
C SER A 2 17.04 7.49 1.44
N CYS A 3 16.24 7.71 2.48
CA CYS A 3 15.30 6.69 2.95
C CYS A 3 14.13 6.69 1.97
N GLU A 4 14.13 5.76 1.01
CA GLU A 4 12.95 5.52 0.18
C GLU A 4 11.81 5.06 1.09
N PRO A 5 10.59 5.61 0.94
CA PRO A 5 9.47 5.27 1.80
C PRO A 5 9.12 3.79 1.64
N SER A 6 8.91 3.08 2.74
CA SER A 6 8.47 1.70 2.70
C SER A 6 7.07 1.59 2.09
N ALA A 7 6.73 0.42 1.53
CA ALA A 7 5.41 0.17 0.94
C ALA A 7 4.24 0.49 1.91
N SER A 8 4.44 0.25 3.21
CA SER A 8 3.45 0.55 4.24
C SER A 8 3.31 2.04 4.52
N GLU A 9 4.40 2.81 4.47
CA GLU A 9 4.36 4.27 4.54
C GLU A 9 3.62 4.87 3.35
N VAL A 10 3.81 4.31 2.14
CA VAL A 10 3.07 4.72 0.94
C VAL A 10 1.57 4.51 1.12
N VAL A 11 1.13 3.33 1.57
CA VAL A 11 -0.29 3.04 1.83
C VAL A 11 -0.87 3.98 2.90
N ARG A 12 -0.15 4.19 4.00
CA ARG A 12 -0.57 5.09 5.09
C ARG A 12 -0.69 6.55 4.60
N ALA A 13 0.26 7.01 3.80
CA ALA A 13 0.25 8.35 3.23
C ALA A 13 -0.94 8.56 2.28
N ILE A 14 -1.25 7.58 1.43
CA ILE A 14 -2.40 7.64 0.52
C ILE A 14 -3.72 7.66 1.30
N CYS A 15 -3.88 6.80 2.31
CA CYS A 15 -5.05 6.83 3.18
C CYS A 15 -5.24 8.19 3.84
N SER A 16 -4.18 8.72 4.47
CA SER A 16 -4.19 10.04 5.13
C SER A 16 -4.58 11.16 4.15
N ARG A 17 -3.99 11.18 2.95
CA ARG A 17 -4.29 12.17 1.90
C ARG A 17 -5.74 12.12 1.44
N GLN A 18 -6.37 10.95 1.45
CA GLN A 18 -7.78 10.77 1.06
C GLN A 18 -8.76 10.96 2.23
N GLY A 19 -8.29 11.30 3.44
CA GLY A 19 -9.14 11.33 4.63
C GLY A 19 -9.68 9.96 5.04
N ARG A 20 -9.06 8.87 4.55
CA ARG A 20 -9.44 7.49 4.87
C ARG A 20 -8.61 6.98 6.04
N THR A 21 -9.22 6.13 6.86
CA THR A 21 -8.50 5.41 7.93
C THR A 21 -8.07 4.02 7.45
N LEU A 22 -7.02 3.46 8.05
CA LEU A 22 -6.66 2.06 7.81
C LEU A 22 -7.79 1.09 8.18
N LYS A 23 -8.63 1.46 9.16
CA LYS A 23 -9.82 0.69 9.51
C LYS A 23 -10.82 0.62 8.35
N SER A 24 -11.09 1.75 7.69
CA SER A 24 -11.95 1.79 6.51
C SER A 24 -11.35 1.03 5.32
N LEU A 25 -10.03 1.07 5.15
CA LEU A 25 -9.37 0.24 4.14
C LEU A 25 -9.48 -1.26 4.44
N ALA A 26 -9.32 -1.67 5.70
CA ALA A 26 -9.48 -3.06 6.10
C ALA A 26 -10.90 -3.57 5.85
N ASP A 27 -11.90 -2.72 6.12
CA ASP A 27 -13.32 -2.98 5.86
C ASP A 27 -13.58 -3.20 4.36
N GLU A 28 -13.09 -2.32 3.49
CA GLU A 28 -13.20 -2.45 2.02
C GLU A 28 -12.51 -3.72 1.48
N LEU A 29 -11.46 -4.17 2.17
CA LEU A 29 -10.73 -5.40 1.82
C LEU A 29 -11.36 -6.67 2.43
N GLY A 30 -12.41 -6.54 3.24
CA GLY A 30 -13.04 -7.67 3.94
C GLY A 30 -12.12 -8.37 4.94
N ILE A 31 -11.13 -7.67 5.50
CA ILE A 31 -10.17 -8.22 6.47
C ILE A 31 -10.22 -7.46 7.80
N SER A 32 -9.79 -8.12 8.88
CA SER A 32 -9.67 -7.47 10.18
C SER A 32 -8.59 -6.37 10.16
N PRO A 33 -8.78 -5.23 10.87
CA PRO A 33 -7.76 -4.18 10.99
C PRO A 33 -6.40 -4.70 11.49
N GLN A 34 -6.41 -5.69 12.38
CA GLN A 34 -5.20 -6.33 12.90
C GLN A 34 -4.46 -7.13 11.82
N ALA A 35 -5.20 -7.79 10.91
CA ALA A 35 -4.61 -8.51 9.78
C ALA A 35 -3.97 -7.54 8.78
N LEU A 36 -4.62 -6.41 8.51
CA LEU A 36 -4.05 -5.32 7.70
C LEU A 36 -2.77 -4.77 8.32
N ASP A 37 -2.79 -4.50 9.63
CA ASP A 37 -1.66 -3.94 10.35
C ASP A 37 -0.47 -4.92 10.39
N THR A 38 -0.71 -6.22 10.51
CA THR A 38 0.31 -7.27 10.33
C THR A 38 0.91 -7.25 8.92
N ARG A 39 0.09 -7.09 7.87
CA ARG A 39 0.58 -6.96 6.48
C ARG A 39 1.46 -5.70 6.34
N LEU A 40 1.05 -4.57 6.91
CA LEU A 40 1.77 -3.30 6.85
C LEU A 40 3.08 -3.29 7.66
N ARG A 41 3.19 -4.08 8.72
CA ARG A 41 4.43 -4.22 9.50
C ARG A 41 5.44 -5.18 8.87
N SER A 42 5.07 -5.91 7.83
CA SER A 42 6.00 -6.83 7.17
C SER A 42 7.13 -6.06 6.48
N SER A 43 8.38 -6.33 6.87
CA SER A 43 9.57 -5.76 6.24
C SER A 43 9.72 -6.18 4.77
N SER A 44 9.05 -7.28 4.37
CA SER A 44 8.98 -7.75 2.99
C SER A 44 7.52 -7.98 2.62
N MET A 45 6.92 -6.98 1.96
CA MET A 45 5.56 -7.06 1.44
C MET A 45 5.60 -7.53 -0.02
N ARG A 46 4.78 -8.52 -0.36
CA ARG A 46 4.63 -8.96 -1.75
C ARG A 46 3.95 -7.86 -2.57
N VAL A 47 4.39 -7.69 -3.81
CA VAL A 47 3.82 -6.71 -4.76
C VAL A 47 2.33 -6.96 -5.00
N GLU A 48 1.91 -8.23 -5.05
CA GLU A 48 0.50 -8.63 -5.13
C GLU A 48 -0.31 -8.04 -3.97
N THR A 49 0.17 -8.23 -2.73
CA THR A 49 -0.47 -7.66 -1.54
C THR A 49 -0.50 -6.13 -1.60
N LEU A 50 0.59 -5.48 -2.03
CA LEU A 50 0.59 -4.02 -2.20
C LEU A 50 -0.46 -3.57 -3.22
N SER A 51 -0.57 -4.27 -4.35
CA SER A 51 -1.56 -3.98 -5.39
C SER A 51 -2.99 -4.16 -4.88
N GLU A 52 -3.26 -5.21 -4.08
CA GLU A 52 -4.56 -5.39 -3.42
C GLU A 52 -4.88 -4.23 -2.48
N LEU A 53 -3.92 -3.77 -1.67
CA LEU A 53 -4.12 -2.64 -0.75
C LEU A 53 -4.40 -1.33 -1.48
N LEU A 54 -3.79 -1.13 -2.64
CA LEU A 54 -3.91 0.09 -3.44
C LEU A 54 -5.18 0.13 -4.30
N GLY A 55 -5.73 -1.03 -4.68
CA GLY A 55 -6.93 -1.15 -5.50
C GLY A 55 -8.13 -0.34 -4.98
N PRO A 56 -8.58 -0.55 -3.72
CA PRO A 56 -9.67 0.23 -3.11
C PRO A 56 -9.37 1.72 -2.96
N LEU A 57 -8.08 2.09 -2.94
CA LEU A 57 -7.64 3.49 -2.91
C LEU A 57 -7.65 4.13 -4.30
N GLY A 58 -7.98 3.37 -5.35
CA GLY A 58 -7.97 3.81 -6.73
C GLY A 58 -6.57 3.91 -7.32
N TYR A 59 -5.60 3.17 -6.79
CA TYR A 59 -4.22 3.15 -7.27
C TYR A 59 -3.84 1.78 -7.82
N ARG A 60 -2.94 1.79 -8.81
CA ARG A 60 -2.34 0.61 -9.42
C ARG A 60 -0.82 0.63 -9.23
N VAL A 61 -0.26 -0.56 -9.02
CA VAL A 61 1.18 -0.78 -9.10
C VAL A 61 1.59 -1.02 -10.56
N VAL A 62 2.60 -0.29 -11.03
CA VAL A 62 3.20 -0.47 -12.36
C VAL A 62 4.68 -0.80 -12.17
N ILE A 63 5.10 -1.92 -12.75
CA ILE A 63 6.50 -2.32 -12.83
C ILE A 63 7.02 -1.87 -14.19
N THR A 64 8.07 -1.05 -14.19
CA THR A 64 8.69 -0.58 -15.44
C THR A 64 10.07 -1.22 -15.56
N ASP A 65 10.29 -1.94 -16.66
CA ASP A 65 11.61 -2.48 -16.99
C ASP A 65 12.47 -1.34 -17.55
N GLY A 66 13.59 -1.06 -16.90
CA GLY A 66 14.46 0.09 -17.17
C GLY A 66 15.25 0.50 -15.93
N ASP A 67 14.55 0.88 -14.87
CA ASP A 67 15.16 1.33 -13.60
C ASP A 67 14.97 0.32 -12.46
N LYS A 68 14.32 -0.83 -12.72
CA LYS A 68 13.84 -1.77 -11.68
C LYS A 68 13.01 -1.07 -10.60
N SER A 69 12.31 0.00 -10.97
CA SER A 69 11.51 0.83 -10.08
C SER A 69 10.05 0.38 -10.05
N ILE A 70 9.44 0.40 -8.86
CA ILE A 70 8.00 0.20 -8.67
C ILE A 70 7.33 1.58 -8.59
N ARG A 71 6.31 1.82 -9.43
CA ARG A 71 5.53 3.08 -9.42
C ARG A 71 4.09 2.84 -8.98
N VAL A 72 3.55 3.79 -8.24
CA VAL A 72 2.14 3.82 -7.82
C VAL A 72 1.44 4.94 -8.58
N THR A 73 0.48 4.59 -9.44
CA THR A 73 -0.29 5.55 -10.26
C THR A 73 -1.77 5.49 -9.91
N ARG A 74 -2.46 6.62 -10.07
CA ARG A 74 -3.92 6.69 -10.08
C ARG A 74 -4.45 6.53 -11.50
#